data_AF-A0A952VLG0-F1
#
_entry.id   AF-A0A952VLG0-F1
#
_cell.length_a   1.000
_cell.length_b   1.000
_cell.length_c   1.000
_cell.angle_alpha   90.00
_cell.angle_beta   90.00
_cell.angle_gamma   90.00
#
_symmetry.space_group_name_H-M   'P 1'
#
loop_
_entity.id
_entity.type
_entity.pdbx_description
1 polymer ?
#
loop_
_entity_poly.entity_id
_entity_poly.type
_entity_poly.pdbx_seq_one_letter_code
_entity_poly.pdbx_strand_id
1 'polypeptide(L)'
;MNKPLRLRRGVIRLPIVQVVSAIEVLNDPKMRATLVGDRRQAIDEVVRLLERARSNQIDGMVEVDERHVGGILRVLIELVPWMRDLLFHFFDDEQN
;
A
#
# COMPACT_ATOMS: atom_id res chain seq x y z
N MET A 1 -20.44 -31.55 -20.81
CA MET A 1 -20.62 -30.90 -19.49
C MET A 1 -19.56 -29.83 -19.33
N ASN A 2 -19.93 -28.57 -19.57
CA ASN A 2 -19.06 -27.43 -19.28
C ASN A 2 -18.98 -27.25 -17.77
N LYS A 3 -17.82 -27.55 -17.18
CA LYS A 3 -17.55 -27.19 -15.78
C LYS A 3 -17.72 -25.67 -15.67
N PRO A 4 -18.46 -25.16 -14.66
CA PRO A 4 -18.53 -23.72 -14.45
C PRO A 4 -17.10 -23.21 -14.27
N LEU A 5 -16.73 -22.17 -15.02
CA LEU A 5 -15.51 -21.41 -14.77
C LEU A 5 -15.54 -21.04 -13.29
N ARG A 6 -14.73 -21.73 -12.48
CA ARG A 6 -14.40 -21.25 -11.13
C ARG A 6 -13.87 -19.83 -11.35
N LEU A 7 -14.55 -18.83 -10.77
CA LEU A 7 -14.03 -17.48 -10.62
C LEU A 7 -12.58 -17.61 -10.18
N ARG A 8 -11.64 -17.43 -11.11
CA ARG A 8 -10.22 -17.38 -10.79
C ARG A 8 -10.11 -16.16 -9.90
N ARG A 9 -9.85 -16.36 -8.59
CA ARG A 9 -9.55 -15.26 -7.66
C ARG A 9 -8.58 -14.32 -8.37
N GLY A 10 -8.97 -13.07 -8.57
CA GLY A 10 -8.21 -12.13 -9.36
C GLY A 10 -6.84 -11.94 -8.74
N VAL A 11 -5.83 -12.01 -9.57
CA VAL A 11 -4.47 -11.64 -9.18
C VAL A 11 -4.17 -10.37 -9.93
N ILE A 12 -3.82 -9.32 -9.20
CA ILE A 12 -3.31 -8.09 -9.78
C ILE A 12 -1.80 -8.24 -9.88
N ARG A 13 -1.28 -7.97 -11.08
CA ARG A 13 0.15 -7.95 -11.33
C ARG A 13 0.67 -6.52 -11.21
N LEU A 14 1.59 -6.32 -10.28
CA LEU A 14 2.24 -5.03 -10.07
C LEU A 14 3.73 -5.14 -10.43
N PRO A 15 4.32 -4.16 -11.11
CA PRO A 15 5.76 -4.09 -11.28
C PRO A 15 6.48 -4.09 -9.92
N ILE A 16 7.52 -4.91 -9.78
CA ILE A 16 8.30 -5.03 -8.54
C ILE A 16 8.81 -3.68 -8.04
N VAL A 17 9.24 -2.81 -8.95
CA VAL A 17 9.77 -1.48 -8.63
C VAL A 17 8.73 -0.65 -7.90
N GLN A 18 7.46 -0.70 -8.33
CA GLN A 18 6.37 0.04 -7.67
C GLN A 18 6.08 -0.52 -6.28
N VAL A 19 6.14 -1.84 -6.11
CA VAL A 19 5.95 -2.50 -4.82
C VAL A 19 7.08 -2.12 -3.85
N VAL A 20 8.33 -2.11 -4.31
CA VAL A 20 9.49 -1.70 -3.51
C VAL A 20 9.36 -0.23 -3.09
N SER A 21 9.08 0.69 -4.02
CA SER A 21 8.89 2.10 -3.70
C SER A 21 7.75 2.33 -2.72
N ALA A 22 6.64 1.59 -2.85
CA ALA A 22 5.54 1.67 -1.89
C ALA A 22 5.97 1.20 -0.49
N ILE A 23 6.69 0.07 -0.38
CA ILE A 23 7.21 -0.42 0.92
C ILE A 23 8.16 0.61 1.55
N GLU A 24 9.04 1.23 0.76
CA GLU A 24 9.98 2.24 1.24
C GLU A 24 9.27 3.47 1.79
N VAL A 25 8.31 4.02 1.02
CA VAL A 25 7.52 5.17 1.44
C VAL A 25 6.74 4.86 2.73
N LEU A 26 6.04 3.72 2.77
CA LEU A 26 5.24 3.31 3.92
C LEU A 26 6.09 3.03 5.18
N ASN A 27 7.37 2.70 5.01
CA ASN A 27 8.32 2.49 6.10
C ASN A 27 9.17 3.72 6.44
N ASP A 28 9.01 4.85 5.73
CA ASP A 28 9.78 6.05 5.98
C ASP A 28 9.66 6.47 7.47
N PRO A 29 10.77 6.71 8.19
CA PRO A 29 10.71 7.01 9.61
C PRO A 29 9.87 8.25 9.95
N LYS A 30 9.88 9.28 9.10
CA LYS A 30 9.06 10.49 9.31
C LYS A 30 7.59 10.16 9.10
N MET A 31 7.28 9.39 8.06
CA MET A 31 5.92 8.88 7.86
C MET A 31 5.46 8.07 9.07
N ARG A 32 6.23 7.09 9.54
CA ARG A 32 5.84 6.25 10.68
C ARG A 32 5.68 7.02 11.98
N ALA A 33 6.45 8.09 12.19
CA ALA A 33 6.33 8.94 13.38
C ALA A 33 4.97 9.66 13.48
N THR A 34 4.32 9.90 12.33
CA THR A 34 3.02 10.58 12.27
C THR A 34 1.82 9.63 12.36
N LEU A 35 2.04 8.31 12.31
CA LEU A 35 0.98 7.31 12.34
C LEU A 35 0.63 6.94 13.79
N VAL A 36 -0.65 7.06 14.15
CA VAL A 36 -1.18 6.70 15.46
C VAL A 36 -2.39 5.77 15.34
N GLY A 37 -2.61 4.93 16.35
CA GLY A 37 -3.77 4.04 16.46
C GLY A 37 -3.95 3.11 15.26
N ASP A 38 -5.19 3.04 14.77
CA ASP A 38 -5.62 2.12 13.71
C ASP A 38 -4.89 2.34 12.37
N ARG A 39 -4.43 3.56 12.09
CA ARG A 39 -3.67 3.89 10.87
C ARG A 39 -2.34 3.15 10.84
N ARG A 40 -1.65 3.08 11.98
CA ARG A 40 -0.37 2.36 12.08
C ARG A 40 -0.57 0.87 11.82
N GLN A 41 -1.62 0.28 12.37
CA GLN A 41 -1.93 -1.14 12.17
C GLN A 41 -2.27 -1.45 10.71
N ALA A 42 -3.09 -0.62 10.06
CA ALA A 42 -3.45 -0.78 8.66
C ALA A 42 -2.22 -0.71 7.74
N ILE A 43 -1.31 0.22 8.00
CA ILE A 43 -0.07 0.35 7.23
C ILE A 43 0.86 -0.83 7.47
N ASP A 44 1.03 -1.26 8.72
CA ASP A 44 1.83 -2.45 9.04
C ASP A 44 1.29 -3.71 8.34
N GLU A 45 -0.03 -3.87 8.24
CA GLU A 45 -0.66 -4.96 7.51
C GLU A 45 -0.37 -4.88 6.00
N VAL A 46 -0.54 -3.71 5.39
CA VAL A 46 -0.25 -3.52 3.95
C VAL A 46 1.22 -3.74 3.64
N VAL A 47 2.14 -3.24 4.46
CA VAL A 47 3.58 -3.48 4.31
C VAL A 47 3.88 -4.98 4.34
N ARG A 48 3.35 -5.73 5.33
CA ARG A 48 3.53 -7.19 5.38
C ARG A 48 2.97 -7.91 4.16
N LEU A 49 1.84 -7.45 3.63
CA LEU A 49 1.23 -8.03 2.42
C LEU A 49 2.13 -7.80 1.20
N LEU A 50 2.60 -6.57 1.01
CA LEU A 50 3.50 -6.22 -0.08
C LEU A 50 4.84 -6.95 0.03
N GLU A 51 5.41 -7.11 1.23
CA GLU A 51 6.65 -7.88 1.44
C GLU A 51 6.49 -9.37 1.10
N ARG A 52 5.36 -9.99 1.50
CA ARG A 52 5.05 -11.37 1.10
C ARG A 52 4.81 -11.51 -0.39
N ALA A 53 4.18 -10.53 -1.02
CA ALA A 53 3.98 -10.54 -2.46
C ALA A 53 5.33 -10.40 -3.18
N ARG A 54 6.19 -9.50 -2.69
CA ARG A 54 7.57 -9.27 -3.19
C ARG A 54 8.41 -10.54 -3.19
N SER A 55 8.30 -11.38 -2.16
CA SER A 55 9.07 -12.64 -2.09
C SER A 55 8.67 -13.66 -3.16
N ASN A 56 7.50 -13.50 -3.78
CA ASN A 56 6.96 -14.39 -4.81
C ASN A 56 7.05 -13.76 -6.22
N GLN A 57 8.01 -12.88 -6.45
CA GLN A 57 8.18 -12.22 -7.75
C GLN A 57 8.54 -13.19 -8.87
N ILE A 58 8.00 -12.95 -10.07
CA ILE A 58 8.30 -13.68 -11.30
C ILE A 58 8.40 -12.64 -12.42
N ASP A 59 9.48 -12.66 -13.19
CA ASP A 59 9.72 -11.77 -14.34
C ASP A 59 9.56 -10.26 -14.02
N GLY A 60 10.02 -9.84 -12.84
CA GLY A 60 9.91 -8.43 -12.40
C GLY A 60 8.48 -7.99 -12.04
N MET A 61 7.55 -8.94 -11.96
CA MET A 61 6.17 -8.70 -11.56
C MET A 61 5.88 -9.40 -10.23
N VAL A 62 5.00 -8.78 -9.46
CA VAL A 62 4.51 -9.28 -8.17
C VAL A 62 3.03 -9.56 -8.31
N GLU A 63 2.62 -10.73 -7.87
CA GLU A 63 1.23 -11.17 -7.85
C GLU A 63 0.59 -10.84 -6.50
N VAL A 64 -0.36 -9.90 -6.50
CA VAL A 64 -1.15 -9.51 -5.33
C VAL A 64 -2.56 -10.07 -5.48
N ASP A 65 -3.01 -10.83 -4.48
CA ASP A 65 -4.39 -11.32 -4.42
C ASP A 65 -5.37 -10.14 -4.34
N GLU A 66 -6.38 -10.13 -5.21
CA GLU A 66 -7.47 -9.14 -5.27
C GLU A 66 -8.08 -8.86 -3.89
N ARG A 67 -8.18 -9.86 -3.01
CA ARG A 67 -8.73 -9.69 -1.67
C ARG A 67 -7.93 -8.70 -0.81
N HIS A 68 -6.64 -8.56 -1.09
CA HIS A 68 -5.75 -7.63 -0.41
C HIS A 68 -5.76 -6.23 -1.03
N VAL A 69 -6.25 -6.08 -2.26
CA VAL A 69 -6.32 -4.80 -2.97
C VAL A 69 -7.23 -3.83 -2.24
N GLY A 70 -8.32 -4.31 -1.65
CA GLY A 70 -9.18 -3.48 -0.80
C GLY A 70 -8.44 -2.88 0.41
N GLY A 71 -7.57 -3.65 1.05
CA GLY A 71 -6.73 -3.18 2.15
C GLY A 71 -5.69 -2.14 1.69
N ILE A 72 -5.06 -2.40 0.54
CA ILE A 72 -4.10 -1.47 -0.08
C ILE A 72 -4.78 -0.14 -0.45
N LEU A 73 -5.94 -0.18 -1.11
CA LEU A 73 -6.70 1.01 -1.49
C LEU A 73 -7.20 1.78 -0.26
N ARG A 74 -7.64 1.08 0.79
CA ARG A 74 -8.03 1.71 2.05
C ARG A 74 -6.86 2.47 2.68
N VAL A 75 -5.68 1.87 2.72
CA VAL A 75 -4.47 2.56 3.21
C VAL A 75 -4.13 3.77 2.35
N LEU A 76 -4.21 3.68 1.02
CA LEU A 76 -3.99 4.82 0.15
C LEU A 76 -4.98 5.96 0.43
N ILE A 77 -6.25 5.65 0.68
CA ILE A 77 -7.26 6.64 1.06
C ILE A 77 -6.93 7.29 2.42
N GLU A 78 -6.52 6.50 3.42
CA GLU A 78 -6.12 7.01 4.74
C GLU A 78 -4.85 7.90 4.67
N LEU A 79 -4.01 7.69 3.65
CA LEU A 79 -2.83 8.52 3.41
C LEU A 79 -3.14 9.86 2.75
N VAL A 80 -4.28 10.02 2.07
CA VAL A 80 -4.65 11.29 1.43
C VAL A 80 -4.85 12.41 2.46
N PRO A 81 -5.63 12.24 3.55
CA PRO A 81 -5.72 13.23 4.62
C PRO A 81 -4.37 13.52 5.25
N TRP A 82 -3.56 12.50 5.46
CA TRP A 82 -2.22 12.68 6.03
C TRP A 82 -1.30 13.51 5.13
N MET A 83 -1.28 13.27 3.82
CA MET A 83 -0.55 14.10 2.87
C MET A 83 -1.07 15.54 2.88
N ARG A 84 -2.39 15.73 2.99
CA ARG A 84 -2.97 17.06 3.11
C ARG A 84 -2.51 17.77 4.39
N ASP A 85 -2.50 17.08 5.53
CA ASP A 85 -2.04 17.62 6.81
C ASP A 85 -0.54 17.98 6.76
N LEU A 86 0.29 17.15 6.13
CA LEU A 86 1.70 17.46 5.89
C LEU A 86 1.89 18.68 5.00
N LEU A 87 1.13 18.79 3.91
CA LEU A 87 1.20 19.93 3.02
C LEU A 87 0.87 21.23 3.78
N PHE A 88 -0.19 21.24 4.60
CA PHE A 88 -0.48 22.42 5.42
C PHE A 88 0.64 22.71 6.42
N HIS A 89 1.17 21.70 7.10
CA HIS A 89 2.23 21.90 8.10
C HIS A 89 3.52 22.46 7.49
N PHE A 90 3.89 22.04 6.28
CA PHE A 90 5.12 22.51 5.63
C PHE A 90 4.95 23.79 4.79
N PHE A 91 3.75 24.05 4.27
CA PHE A 91 3.50 25.20 3.38
C PHE A 91 2.81 26.39 4.07
N ASP A 92 2.20 26.23 5.25
CA ASP A 92 1.71 27.39 6.04
C ASP A 92 2.84 28.07 6.84
N ASP A 93 3.92 27.35 7.18
CA ASP A 93 5.08 27.92 7.88
C ASP A 93 5.90 28.89 7.00
N GLU A 94 5.74 28.87 5.67
CA GLU A 94 6.39 29.84 4.76
C GLU A 94 5.61 31.16 4.59
N GLN A 95 4.41 31.31 5.17
CA GLN A 95 3.57 32.52 5.04
C GLN A 95 3.51 33.43 6.29
N ASN A 96 4.28 33.15 7.35
CA ASN A 96 4.44 34.01 8.54
C ASN A 96 5.90 34.45 8.74
#